data_AF-A0A8J4WBV6-F1
#
_entry.id   AF-A0A8J4WBV6-F1
#
_cell.length_a   1.000
_cell.length_b   1.000
_cell.length_c   1.000
_cell.angle_alpha   90.00
_cell.angle_beta   90.00
_cell.angle_gamma   90.00
#
_symmetry.space_group_name_H-M   'P 1'
#
loop_
_entity.id
_entity.type
_entity.pdbx_description
1 polymer ?
#
loop_
_entity_poly.entity_id
_entity_poly.type
_entity_poly.pdbx_seq_one_letter_code
_entity_poly.pdbx_strand_id
1 'polypeptide(L)'
;MVHGQRGGVVGAIMTIGVIVGSDIPMFLGAMIAGPLGAWVIKKFDKAVDGKIKSGFEMLVNNFSAGIIGGILALLALKGIGPFVEAISKVLSAGVETLMNAGLLPLVNLIIEPGKVLFLNNAINHGILTPIGVAVAAIISFLVASVLLKTGKQKDDEDLDTASSRMKDMKNQGKTGNLTVDKDNREADRMGSSAMGASILRKKMKAAGVDVAVTNTAISEIPQDADIVITQKTLTDRAKSVAPNAEHISIDNFLKSPEYEALVERLKSDS
;
A
#
# COMPACT_ATOMS: atom_id res chain seq x y z
N MET A 1 -20.10 24.86 -17.71
CA MET A 1 -20.02 23.40 -17.92
C MET A 1 -20.18 23.08 -19.40
N VAL A 2 -19.32 22.24 -19.97
CA VAL A 2 -19.48 21.77 -21.35
C VAL A 2 -20.72 20.86 -21.38
N HIS A 3 -21.70 21.19 -22.23
CA HIS A 3 -22.92 20.38 -22.44
C HIS A 3 -23.83 20.19 -21.22
N GLY A 4 -23.93 21.20 -20.35
CA GLY A 4 -24.89 21.24 -19.25
C GLY A 4 -24.75 20.08 -18.25
N GLN A 5 -25.87 19.61 -17.71
CA GLN A 5 -25.90 18.50 -16.73
C GLN A 5 -25.44 17.16 -17.34
N ARG A 6 -25.86 16.83 -18.58
CA ARG A 6 -25.49 15.56 -19.22
C ARG A 6 -23.98 15.46 -19.47
N GLY A 7 -23.37 16.54 -19.94
CA GLY A 7 -21.91 16.63 -20.03
C GLY A 7 -21.22 16.46 -18.68
N GLY A 8 -21.78 17.06 -17.63
CA GLY A 8 -21.29 16.90 -16.26
C GLY A 8 -21.31 15.45 -15.77
N VAL A 9 -22.40 14.72 -16.01
CA VAL A 9 -22.54 13.30 -15.61
C VAL A 9 -21.52 12.42 -16.33
N VAL A 10 -21.42 12.53 -17.65
CA VAL A 10 -20.47 11.72 -18.45
C VAL A 10 -19.03 12.08 -18.11
N GLY A 11 -18.72 13.36 -17.94
CA GLY A 11 -17.41 13.84 -17.51
C GLY A 11 -17.02 13.32 -16.12
N ALA A 12 -17.95 13.26 -15.18
CA ALA A 12 -17.72 12.69 -13.85
C ALA A 12 -17.43 11.18 -13.92
N ILE A 13 -18.22 10.43 -14.71
CA ILE A 13 -17.99 8.99 -14.91
C ILE A 13 -16.60 8.72 -15.49
N MET A 14 -16.20 9.46 -16.53
CA MET A 14 -14.87 9.33 -17.12
C MET A 14 -13.77 9.69 -16.12
N THR A 15 -13.98 10.74 -15.31
CA THR A 15 -13.04 11.18 -14.27
C THR A 15 -12.84 10.12 -13.19
N ILE A 16 -13.91 9.43 -12.78
CA ILE A 16 -13.80 8.28 -11.87
C ILE A 16 -12.96 7.17 -12.52
N GLY A 17 -13.17 6.89 -13.80
CA GLY A 17 -12.33 5.95 -14.56
C GLY A 17 -10.85 6.32 -14.56
N VAL A 18 -10.51 7.62 -14.64
CA VAL A 18 -9.14 8.12 -14.50
C VAL A 18 -8.57 7.82 -13.12
N ILE A 19 -9.32 8.16 -12.07
CA ILE A 19 -8.86 8.07 -10.68
C ILE A 19 -8.65 6.60 -10.28
N VAL A 20 -9.56 5.72 -10.69
CA VAL A 20 -9.48 4.28 -10.39
C VAL A 20 -8.40 3.57 -11.23
N GLY A 21 -8.06 4.11 -12.41
CA GLY A 21 -7.09 3.50 -13.33
C GLY A 21 -5.61 3.71 -12.96
N SER A 22 -5.30 4.41 -11.88
CA SER A 22 -3.93 4.66 -11.46
C SER A 22 -3.82 4.63 -9.95
N ASP A 23 -2.78 3.96 -9.44
CA ASP A 23 -2.44 3.92 -8.02
C ASP A 23 -2.00 5.29 -7.47
N ILE A 24 -1.72 6.24 -8.38
CA ILE A 24 -1.28 7.58 -8.08
C ILE A 24 -2.44 8.55 -8.37
N PRO A 25 -3.01 9.23 -7.36
CA PRO A 25 -4.09 10.20 -7.59
C PRO A 25 -3.62 11.33 -8.54
N MET A 26 -4.26 11.45 -9.70
CA MET A 26 -3.88 12.43 -10.73
C MET A 26 -4.97 13.45 -10.98
N PHE A 27 -4.80 14.63 -10.42
CA PHE A 27 -5.68 15.77 -10.67
C PHE A 27 -5.61 16.25 -12.12
N LEU A 28 -4.43 16.21 -12.77
CA LEU A 28 -4.29 16.64 -14.16
C LEU A 28 -5.10 15.76 -15.12
N GLY A 29 -5.06 14.43 -14.92
CA GLY A 29 -5.85 13.49 -15.72
C GLY A 29 -7.36 13.75 -15.56
N ALA A 30 -7.82 13.98 -14.33
CA ALA A 30 -9.20 14.34 -14.03
C ALA A 30 -9.63 15.67 -14.68
N MET A 31 -8.76 16.69 -14.63
CA MET A 31 -9.02 18.02 -15.20
C MET A 31 -9.20 18.00 -16.71
N ILE A 32 -8.52 17.09 -17.42
CA ILE A 32 -8.65 16.93 -18.87
C ILE A 32 -9.82 16.01 -19.20
N ALA A 33 -9.95 14.89 -18.49
CA ALA A 33 -10.96 13.87 -18.76
C ALA A 33 -12.39 14.38 -18.58
N GLY A 34 -12.66 15.18 -17.55
CA GLY A 34 -14.00 15.73 -17.29
C GLY A 34 -14.57 16.52 -18.49
N PRO A 35 -13.89 17.58 -18.96
CA PRO A 35 -14.30 18.32 -20.15
C PRO A 35 -14.31 17.50 -21.43
N LEU A 36 -13.39 16.55 -21.58
CA LEU A 36 -13.27 15.71 -22.77
C LEU A 36 -14.45 14.72 -22.87
N GLY A 37 -14.84 14.08 -21.76
CA GLY A 37 -16.03 13.24 -21.68
C GLY A 37 -17.32 14.02 -21.97
N ALA A 38 -17.41 15.25 -21.46
CA ALA A 38 -18.51 16.17 -21.76
C ALA A 38 -18.55 16.61 -23.23
N TRP A 39 -17.39 16.74 -23.88
CA TRP A 39 -17.29 17.05 -25.30
C TRP A 39 -17.70 15.88 -26.20
N VAL A 40 -17.34 14.64 -25.83
CA VAL A 40 -17.73 13.43 -26.58
C VAL A 40 -19.25 13.27 -26.60
N ILE A 41 -19.92 13.42 -25.45
CA ILE A 41 -21.39 13.32 -25.41
C ILE A 41 -22.06 14.46 -26.17
N LYS A 42 -21.50 15.68 -26.15
CA LYS A 42 -21.99 16.81 -26.97
C LYS A 42 -21.96 16.48 -28.47
N LYS A 43 -20.87 15.85 -28.93
CA LYS A 43 -20.75 15.41 -30.33
C LYS A 43 -21.75 14.32 -30.67
N PHE A 44 -21.94 13.35 -29.78
CA PHE A 44 -22.92 12.29 -29.96
C PHE A 44 -24.33 12.86 -30.08
N ASP A 45 -24.74 13.70 -29.14
CA ASP A 45 -26.08 14.28 -29.14
C ASP A 45 -26.34 15.09 -30.42
N LYS A 46 -25.36 15.88 -30.88
CA LYS A 46 -25.47 16.61 -32.15
C LYS A 46 -25.63 15.69 -33.37
N ALA A 47 -25.07 14.47 -33.33
CA ALA A 47 -25.15 13.51 -34.44
C ALA A 47 -26.47 12.73 -34.49
N VAL A 48 -27.15 12.64 -33.34
CA VAL A 48 -28.43 11.93 -33.18
C VAL A 48 -29.62 12.91 -33.13
N ASP A 49 -29.34 14.21 -33.06
CA ASP A 49 -30.35 15.27 -33.08
C ASP A 49 -31.28 15.16 -34.31
N GLY A 50 -32.58 15.29 -34.07
CA GLY A 50 -33.63 15.13 -35.08
C GLY A 50 -33.90 13.69 -35.59
N LYS A 51 -33.13 12.68 -35.15
CA LYS A 51 -33.34 11.27 -35.54
C LYS A 51 -34.17 10.47 -34.53
N ILE A 52 -34.41 11.03 -33.35
CA ILE A 52 -35.12 10.37 -32.26
C ILE A 52 -36.60 10.75 -32.33
N LYS A 53 -37.49 9.75 -32.23
CA LYS A 53 -38.92 10.01 -32.12
C LYS A 53 -39.22 10.71 -30.79
N SER A 54 -40.10 11.70 -30.85
CA SER A 54 -40.61 12.39 -29.66
C SER A 54 -41.14 11.38 -28.63
N GLY A 55 -40.77 11.56 -27.36
CA GLY A 55 -41.05 10.62 -26.27
C GLY A 55 -39.92 9.63 -25.94
N PHE A 56 -39.04 9.30 -26.90
CA PHE A 56 -37.87 8.42 -26.66
C PHE A 56 -36.58 9.19 -26.29
N GLU A 57 -36.59 10.51 -26.40
CA GLU A 57 -35.43 11.36 -26.17
C GLU A 57 -34.81 11.16 -24.79
N MET A 58 -35.60 11.13 -23.72
CA MET A 58 -35.08 10.89 -22.36
C MET A 58 -34.46 9.49 -22.21
N LEU A 59 -35.02 8.48 -22.89
CA LEU A 59 -34.51 7.12 -22.85
C LEU A 59 -33.15 7.04 -23.56
N VAL A 60 -33.05 7.58 -24.76
CA VAL A 60 -31.79 7.66 -25.51
C VAL A 60 -30.77 8.50 -24.76
N ASN A 61 -31.19 9.59 -24.14
CA ASN A 61 -30.30 10.51 -23.42
C ASN A 61 -29.63 9.85 -22.20
N ASN A 62 -30.38 9.05 -21.44
CA ASN A 62 -29.87 8.35 -20.26
C ASN A 62 -29.04 7.11 -20.64
N PHE A 63 -29.52 6.29 -21.60
CA PHE A 63 -28.78 5.11 -22.05
C PHE A 63 -27.47 5.48 -22.75
N SER A 64 -27.49 6.48 -23.64
CA SER A 64 -26.27 6.95 -24.30
C SER A 64 -25.26 7.50 -23.30
N ALA A 65 -25.69 8.29 -22.31
CA ALA A 65 -24.79 8.80 -21.27
C ALA A 65 -24.16 7.66 -20.47
N GLY A 66 -24.94 6.63 -20.11
CA GLY A 66 -24.43 5.46 -19.40
C GLY A 66 -23.46 4.62 -20.22
N ILE A 67 -23.80 4.28 -21.46
CA ILE A 67 -22.96 3.44 -22.34
C ILE A 67 -21.68 4.19 -22.74
N ILE A 68 -21.81 5.42 -23.23
CA ILE A 68 -20.65 6.23 -23.65
C ILE A 68 -19.79 6.56 -22.44
N GLY A 69 -20.39 6.94 -21.30
CA GLY A 69 -19.67 7.17 -20.06
C GLY A 69 -18.91 5.94 -19.60
N GLY A 70 -19.53 4.76 -19.62
CA GLY A 70 -18.88 3.50 -19.27
C GLY A 70 -17.71 3.16 -20.19
N ILE A 71 -17.87 3.30 -21.51
CA ILE A 71 -16.79 3.06 -22.48
C ILE A 71 -15.63 4.05 -22.24
N LEU A 72 -15.92 5.34 -22.07
CA LEU A 72 -14.92 6.36 -21.80
C LEU A 72 -14.19 6.10 -20.48
N ALA A 73 -14.89 5.64 -19.44
CA ALA A 73 -14.29 5.26 -18.16
C ALA A 73 -13.35 4.06 -18.31
N LEU A 74 -13.73 3.02 -19.07
CA LEU A 74 -12.86 1.88 -19.34
C LEU A 74 -11.62 2.25 -20.16
N LEU A 75 -11.79 3.12 -21.16
CA LEU A 75 -10.68 3.64 -21.95
C LEU A 75 -9.74 4.49 -21.11
N ALA A 76 -10.29 5.33 -20.23
CA ALA A 76 -9.51 6.10 -19.26
C ALA A 76 -8.72 5.18 -18.32
N LEU A 77 -9.37 4.14 -17.78
CA LEU A 77 -8.77 3.18 -16.85
C LEU A 77 -7.55 2.48 -17.46
N LYS A 78 -7.65 2.03 -18.73
CA LYS A 78 -6.53 1.36 -19.41
C LYS A 78 -5.53 2.31 -20.07
N GLY A 79 -5.96 3.47 -20.54
CA GLY A 79 -5.14 4.37 -21.34
C GLY A 79 -4.29 5.35 -20.54
N ILE A 80 -4.74 5.75 -19.36
CA ILE A 80 -4.09 6.84 -18.61
C ILE A 80 -2.84 6.36 -17.89
N GLY A 81 -2.86 5.17 -17.29
CA GLY A 81 -1.68 4.57 -16.67
C GLY A 81 -0.45 4.59 -17.59
N PRO A 82 -0.48 3.96 -18.78
CA PRO A 82 0.67 3.95 -19.69
C PRO A 82 1.01 5.34 -20.25
N PHE A 83 0.02 6.21 -20.45
CA PHE A 83 0.25 7.58 -20.90
C PHE A 83 1.07 8.38 -19.87
N VAL A 84 0.73 8.24 -18.59
CA VAL A 84 1.41 8.92 -17.48
C VAL A 84 2.79 8.35 -17.26
N GLU A 85 2.93 7.03 -17.36
CA GLU A 85 4.23 6.38 -17.30
C GLU A 85 5.15 6.88 -18.43
N ALA A 86 4.62 7.04 -19.64
CA ALA A 86 5.37 7.60 -20.76
C ALA A 86 5.81 9.04 -20.51
N ILE A 87 4.92 9.92 -20.04
CA ILE A 87 5.26 11.30 -19.67
C ILE A 87 6.32 11.32 -18.57
N SER A 88 6.15 10.49 -17.54
CA SER A 88 7.08 10.41 -16.42
C SER A 88 8.45 9.94 -16.88
N LYS A 89 8.54 8.93 -17.75
CA LYS A 89 9.81 8.47 -18.34
C LYS A 89 10.52 9.57 -19.14
N VAL A 90 9.79 10.34 -19.94
CA VAL A 90 10.36 11.45 -20.71
C VAL A 90 10.87 12.56 -19.78
N LEU A 91 10.08 12.94 -18.75
CA LEU A 91 10.50 13.91 -17.76
C LEU A 91 11.72 13.42 -16.95
N SER A 92 11.72 12.17 -16.50
CA SER A 92 12.85 11.56 -15.79
C SER A 92 14.11 11.57 -16.64
N ALA A 93 14.03 11.19 -17.92
CA ALA A 93 15.17 11.27 -18.84
C ALA A 93 15.66 12.71 -19.03
N GLY A 94 14.76 13.68 -19.14
CA GLY A 94 15.10 15.11 -19.19
C GLY A 94 15.79 15.60 -17.92
N VAL A 95 15.34 15.15 -16.75
CA VAL A 95 15.96 15.49 -15.46
C VAL A 95 17.32 14.80 -15.30
N GLU A 96 17.45 13.53 -15.69
CA GLU A 96 18.73 12.80 -15.67
C GLU A 96 19.78 13.44 -16.56
N THR A 97 19.40 13.90 -17.76
CA THR A 97 20.32 14.64 -18.65
C THR A 97 20.77 15.98 -18.05
N LEU A 98 19.87 16.72 -17.40
CA LEU A 98 20.20 17.95 -16.67
C LEU A 98 21.11 17.68 -15.46
N MET A 99 20.87 16.59 -14.75
CA MET A 99 21.67 16.17 -13.60
C MET A 99 23.08 15.76 -14.03
N ASN A 100 23.20 14.98 -15.11
CA ASN A 100 24.49 14.58 -15.68
C ASN A 100 25.28 15.79 -16.21
N ALA A 101 24.61 16.84 -16.65
CA ALA A 101 25.25 18.10 -17.03
C ALA A 101 25.66 18.97 -15.81
N GLY A 102 25.32 18.57 -14.58
CA GLY A 102 25.59 19.32 -13.34
C GLY A 102 24.61 20.47 -13.07
N LEU A 103 23.50 20.54 -13.80
CA LEU A 103 22.54 21.65 -13.77
C LEU A 103 21.37 21.36 -12.81
N LEU A 104 21.67 20.88 -11.60
CA LEU A 104 20.68 20.64 -10.54
C LEU A 104 19.74 21.84 -10.26
N PRO A 105 20.17 23.12 -10.34
CA PRO A 105 19.28 24.27 -10.13
C PRO A 105 18.15 24.38 -11.17
N LEU A 106 18.38 23.92 -12.41
CA LEU A 106 17.38 23.99 -13.49
C LEU A 106 16.27 22.95 -13.34
N VAL A 107 16.53 21.88 -12.59
CA VAL A 107 15.50 20.89 -12.25
C VAL A 107 14.40 21.54 -11.39
N ASN A 108 14.76 22.44 -10.47
CA ASN A 108 13.77 23.17 -9.66
C ASN A 108 12.84 24.05 -10.50
N LEU A 109 13.35 24.68 -11.57
CA LEU A 109 12.54 25.50 -12.48
C LEU A 109 11.42 24.71 -13.17
N ILE A 110 11.58 23.40 -13.35
CA ILE A 110 10.57 22.51 -13.94
C ILE A 110 9.66 21.91 -12.86
N ILE A 111 10.23 21.55 -11.71
CA ILE A 111 9.50 20.87 -10.63
C ILE A 111 8.49 21.81 -9.94
N GLU A 112 8.86 23.06 -9.66
CA GLU A 112 7.98 24.02 -8.98
C GLU A 112 6.68 24.31 -9.73
N PRO A 113 6.68 24.66 -11.03
CA PRO A 113 5.43 24.81 -11.78
C PRO A 113 4.67 23.47 -11.92
N GLY A 114 5.37 22.34 -11.99
CA GLY A 114 4.75 21.01 -11.99
C GLY A 114 3.97 20.72 -10.70
N LYS A 115 4.48 21.13 -9.54
CA LYS A 115 3.76 21.03 -8.25
C LYS A 115 2.48 21.86 -8.24
N VAL A 116 2.50 23.06 -8.81
CA VAL A 116 1.34 23.96 -8.91
C VAL A 116 0.25 23.36 -9.82
N LEU A 117 0.64 22.65 -10.87
CA LEU A 117 -0.29 21.91 -11.74
C LEU A 117 -0.74 20.57 -11.14
N PHE A 118 -0.46 20.31 -9.86
CA PHE A 118 -0.78 19.08 -9.14
C PHE A 118 -0.11 17.82 -9.70
N LEU A 119 1.03 17.95 -10.40
CA LEU A 119 1.87 16.81 -10.80
C LEU A 119 2.77 16.30 -9.65
N ASN A 120 2.58 16.80 -8.42
CA ASN A 120 3.38 16.41 -7.24
C ASN A 120 3.55 14.89 -7.11
N ASN A 121 2.47 14.17 -7.42
CA ASN A 121 2.41 12.72 -7.38
C ASN A 121 3.25 12.03 -8.46
N ALA A 122 3.23 12.51 -9.70
CA ALA A 122 4.09 12.01 -10.78
C ALA A 122 5.57 12.39 -10.56
N ILE A 123 5.83 13.59 -10.04
CA ILE A 123 7.18 14.07 -9.77
C ILE A 123 7.81 13.28 -8.62
N ASN A 124 7.10 13.10 -7.50
CA ASN A 124 7.63 12.38 -6.33
C ASN A 124 7.86 10.91 -6.63
N HIS A 125 6.86 10.21 -7.16
CA HIS A 125 6.96 8.77 -7.39
C HIS A 125 7.68 8.39 -8.68
N GLY A 126 7.54 9.18 -9.75
CA GLY A 126 8.12 8.89 -11.06
C GLY A 126 9.54 9.40 -11.26
N ILE A 127 9.91 10.52 -10.63
CA ILE A 127 11.19 11.21 -10.88
C ILE A 127 12.07 11.19 -9.63
N LEU A 128 11.58 11.74 -8.52
CA LEU A 128 12.41 11.96 -7.32
C LEU A 128 12.71 10.67 -6.56
N THR A 129 11.76 9.73 -6.48
CA THR A 129 11.97 8.46 -5.76
C THR A 129 13.05 7.60 -6.42
N PRO A 130 13.03 7.33 -7.75
CA PRO A 130 14.09 6.56 -8.39
C PRO A 130 15.47 7.22 -8.26
N ILE A 131 15.55 8.53 -8.47
CA ILE A 131 16.80 9.29 -8.34
C ILE A 131 17.30 9.28 -6.88
N GLY A 132 16.41 9.50 -5.92
CA GLY A 132 16.73 9.49 -4.49
C GLY A 132 17.25 8.13 -4.02
N VAL A 133 16.63 7.04 -4.47
CA VAL A 133 17.09 5.67 -4.18
C VAL A 133 18.46 5.40 -4.80
N ALA A 134 18.70 5.84 -6.05
CA ALA A 134 20.00 5.68 -6.70
C ALA A 134 21.12 6.42 -5.95
N VAL A 135 20.87 7.67 -5.56
CA VAL A 135 21.83 8.47 -4.78
C VAL A 135 22.05 7.86 -3.39
N ALA A 136 20.99 7.46 -2.69
CA ALA A 136 21.10 6.82 -1.38
C ALA A 136 21.86 5.49 -1.45
N ALA A 137 21.67 4.71 -2.51
CA ALA A 137 22.42 3.47 -2.74
C ALA A 137 23.92 3.74 -2.96
N ILE A 138 24.27 4.75 -3.76
CA ILE A 138 25.67 5.16 -3.98
C ILE A 138 26.31 5.60 -2.66
N ILE A 139 25.64 6.46 -1.89
CA ILE A 139 26.16 6.94 -0.60
C ILE A 139 26.31 5.78 0.39
N SER A 140 25.29 4.91 0.50
CA SER A 140 25.33 3.74 1.37
C SER A 140 26.46 2.78 0.98
N PHE A 141 26.67 2.58 -0.32
CA PHE A 141 27.78 1.77 -0.83
C PHE A 141 29.14 2.41 -0.52
N LEU A 142 29.29 3.72 -0.69
CA LEU A 142 30.53 4.43 -0.35
C LEU A 142 30.83 4.38 1.15
N VAL A 143 29.82 4.61 2.00
CA VAL A 143 29.95 4.51 3.45
C VAL A 143 30.31 3.07 3.86
N ALA A 144 29.60 2.07 3.32
CA ALA A 144 29.90 0.66 3.59
C ALA A 144 31.30 0.26 3.09
N SER A 145 31.72 0.73 1.91
CA SER A 145 33.06 0.47 1.36
C SER A 145 34.16 1.09 2.23
N VAL A 146 33.96 2.31 2.71
CA VAL A 146 34.90 2.97 3.63
C VAL A 146 34.94 2.25 4.98
N LEU A 147 33.78 1.88 5.54
CA LEU A 147 33.70 1.11 6.79
C LEU A 147 34.38 -0.26 6.67
N LEU A 148 34.16 -1.00 5.57
CA LEU A 148 34.83 -2.27 5.30
C LEU A 148 36.34 -2.10 5.09
N LYS A 149 36.78 -0.98 4.50
CA LYS A 149 38.19 -0.70 4.26
C LYS A 149 38.93 -0.25 5.53
N THR A 150 38.23 0.36 6.49
CA THR A 150 38.80 0.77 7.79
C THR A 150 38.62 -0.29 8.87
N GLY A 151 37.58 -1.12 8.79
CA GLY A 151 37.39 -2.33 9.57
C GLY A 151 38.03 -3.53 8.91
N LYS A 152 39.37 -3.64 8.93
CA LYS A 152 40.03 -4.94 8.77
C LYS A 152 39.72 -5.80 10.00
N GLN A 153 38.53 -6.38 10.04
CA GLN A 153 38.21 -7.47 10.95
C GLN A 153 38.60 -8.76 10.22
N LYS A 154 39.69 -9.38 10.67
CA LYS A 154 40.06 -10.75 10.32
C LYS A 154 38.95 -11.65 10.84
N ASP A 155 38.07 -12.14 9.98
CA ASP A 155 37.13 -13.20 10.35
C ASP A 155 37.14 -14.27 9.24
N ASP A 156 38.07 -15.21 9.38
CA ASP A 156 37.95 -16.58 8.85
C ASP A 156 36.90 -17.36 9.68
N GLU A 157 35.72 -16.81 9.89
CA GLU A 157 34.58 -17.51 10.50
C GLU A 157 33.43 -17.60 9.49
N ASP A 158 33.52 -18.66 8.70
CA ASP A 158 32.45 -19.46 8.12
C ASP A 158 31.29 -18.72 7.44
N LEU A 159 31.42 -18.63 6.11
CA LEU A 159 30.35 -18.43 5.12
C LEU A 159 29.07 -19.24 5.41
N ASP A 160 29.15 -20.33 6.18
CA ASP A 160 28.01 -21.14 6.59
C ASP A 160 27.09 -20.44 7.60
N THR A 161 27.61 -19.59 8.49
CA THR A 161 26.79 -18.79 9.43
C THR A 161 26.11 -17.59 8.74
N ALA A 162 26.75 -17.00 7.74
CA ALA A 162 26.18 -15.95 6.90
C ALA A 162 25.12 -16.51 5.93
N SER A 163 25.34 -17.70 5.38
CA SER A 163 24.40 -18.41 4.49
C SER A 163 23.13 -18.85 5.23
N SER A 164 23.25 -19.25 6.49
CA SER A 164 22.09 -19.55 7.35
C SER A 164 21.30 -18.29 7.71
N ARG A 165 21.96 -17.17 8.05
CA ARG A 165 21.29 -15.87 8.23
C ARG A 165 20.59 -15.36 6.96
N MET A 166 21.18 -15.55 5.78
CA MET A 166 20.53 -15.24 4.49
C MET A 166 19.36 -16.16 4.16
N LYS A 167 19.42 -17.45 4.53
CA LYS A 167 18.27 -18.38 4.40
C LYS A 167 17.14 -18.00 5.34
N ASP A 168 17.45 -17.56 6.55
CA ASP A 168 16.45 -17.08 7.52
C ASP A 168 15.79 -15.78 7.05
N MET A 169 16.53 -14.86 6.42
CA MET A 169 15.97 -13.65 5.79
C MET A 169 15.17 -13.96 4.51
N LYS A 170 15.59 -14.94 3.69
CA LYS A 170 14.85 -15.37 2.48
C LYS A 170 13.54 -16.08 2.82
N ASN A 171 13.45 -16.69 4.00
CA ASN A 171 12.22 -17.26 4.54
C ASN A 171 11.28 -16.22 5.18
N GLN A 172 11.80 -15.05 5.59
CA GLN A 172 10.96 -13.91 6.00
C GLN A 172 10.33 -13.16 4.81
N GLY A 173 10.96 -13.22 3.63
CA GLY A 173 10.44 -12.58 2.41
C GLY A 173 9.55 -13.47 1.52
N LYS A 174 9.40 -14.76 1.85
CA LYS A 174 8.48 -15.65 1.15
C LYS A 174 7.19 -15.78 1.94
N THR A 175 6.19 -15.00 1.55
CA THR A 175 4.77 -15.28 1.77
C THR A 175 4.51 -16.74 1.39
N GLY A 176 4.56 -17.62 2.38
CA GLY A 176 4.05 -18.96 2.24
C GLY A 176 2.54 -18.86 2.03
N ASN A 177 2.04 -19.47 0.96
CA ASN A 177 0.65 -19.88 0.87
C ASN A 177 0.34 -20.75 2.09
N LEU A 178 -0.17 -20.13 3.15
CA LEU A 178 -0.82 -20.81 4.24
C LEU A 178 -2.24 -21.06 3.77
N THR A 179 -2.53 -22.30 3.40
CA THR A 179 -3.88 -22.81 3.30
C THR A 179 -4.54 -22.63 4.65
N VAL A 180 -5.36 -21.58 4.77
CA VAL A 180 -6.27 -21.37 5.89
C VAL A 180 -7.37 -22.42 5.76
N ASP A 181 -7.38 -23.36 6.69
CA ASP A 181 -8.54 -24.22 6.92
C ASP A 181 -9.72 -23.29 7.24
N LYS A 182 -10.75 -23.33 6.40
CA LYS A 182 -11.92 -22.47 6.47
C LYS A 182 -12.84 -22.94 7.59
N ASP A 183 -12.45 -22.71 8.84
CA ASP A 183 -13.42 -22.80 9.95
C ASP A 183 -12.98 -22.01 11.19
N ASN A 184 -12.80 -20.70 11.05
CA ASN A 184 -13.37 -19.75 12.00
C ASN A 184 -13.22 -18.31 11.47
N ARG A 185 -14.30 -17.56 11.59
CA ARG A 185 -14.41 -16.17 11.11
C ARG A 185 -13.73 -15.20 12.08
N GLU A 186 -13.33 -14.08 11.51
CA GLU A 186 -12.97 -12.80 12.14
C GLU A 186 -11.62 -12.72 12.90
N ALA A 187 -10.59 -12.20 12.22
CA ALA A 187 -9.75 -11.10 12.71
C ALA A 187 -8.72 -10.67 11.64
N ASP A 188 -9.19 -10.25 10.47
CA ASP A 188 -8.36 -9.55 9.50
C ASP A 188 -8.32 -8.05 9.86
N ARG A 189 -7.55 -7.71 10.90
CA ARG A 189 -7.13 -6.33 11.23
C ARG A 189 -5.66 -6.33 11.61
N MET A 190 -4.82 -6.31 10.58
CA MET A 190 -3.57 -5.57 10.44
C MET A 190 -2.92 -5.07 11.75
N GLY A 191 -2.05 -5.88 12.35
CA GLY A 191 -1.31 -5.47 13.54
C GLY A 191 -0.42 -6.58 14.09
N SER A 192 0.67 -6.18 14.75
CA SER A 192 1.67 -7.05 15.38
C SER A 192 1.09 -8.12 16.33
N SER A 193 -0.13 -7.92 16.83
CA SER A 193 -0.90 -8.89 17.61
C SER A 193 -1.25 -10.20 16.87
N ALA A 194 -1.55 -10.16 15.57
CA ALA A 194 -1.85 -11.36 14.79
C ALA A 194 -0.59 -12.23 14.58
N MET A 195 0.57 -11.58 14.44
CA MET A 195 1.87 -12.23 14.32
C MET A 195 2.28 -12.86 15.66
N GLY A 196 2.06 -12.14 16.78
CA GLY A 196 2.28 -12.66 18.13
C GLY A 196 1.45 -13.90 18.44
N ALA A 197 0.14 -13.85 18.16
CA ALA A 197 -0.76 -14.98 18.37
C ALA A 197 -0.37 -16.21 17.54
N SER A 198 0.07 -16.01 16.29
CA SER A 198 0.53 -17.10 15.43
C SER A 198 1.83 -17.74 15.94
N ILE A 199 2.79 -16.94 16.41
CA ILE A 199 4.04 -17.42 16.99
C ILE A 199 3.77 -18.20 18.28
N LEU A 200 2.92 -17.65 19.16
CA LEU A 200 2.58 -18.29 20.42
C LEU A 200 1.84 -19.60 20.21
N ARG A 201 0.83 -19.63 19.33
CA ARG A 201 0.10 -20.85 18.96
C ARG A 201 1.04 -21.94 18.45
N LYS A 202 2.01 -21.57 17.60
CA LYS A 202 3.03 -22.50 17.10
C LYS A 202 3.94 -23.02 18.21
N LYS A 203 4.37 -22.16 19.14
CA LYS A 203 5.20 -22.55 20.31
C LYS A 203 4.44 -23.46 21.28
N MET A 204 3.18 -23.16 21.61
CA MET A 204 2.33 -24.00 22.46
C MET A 204 2.10 -25.39 21.85
N LYS A 205 1.77 -25.44 20.55
CA LYS A 205 1.60 -26.71 19.83
C LYS A 205 2.89 -27.52 19.75
N ALA A 206 4.05 -26.87 19.60
CA ALA A 206 5.35 -27.53 19.62
C ALA A 206 5.73 -28.06 21.01
N ALA A 207 5.25 -27.41 22.08
CA ALA A 207 5.45 -27.84 23.47
C ALA A 207 4.45 -28.92 23.92
N GLY A 208 3.43 -29.23 23.12
CA GLY A 208 2.39 -30.21 23.44
C GLY A 208 1.32 -29.72 24.42
N VAL A 209 1.21 -28.39 24.61
CA VAL A 209 0.25 -27.76 25.52
C VAL A 209 -1.00 -27.35 24.73
N ASP A 210 -2.17 -27.88 25.10
CA ASP A 210 -3.44 -27.62 24.41
C ASP A 210 -4.16 -26.42 25.03
N VAL A 211 -3.78 -25.22 24.57
CA VAL A 211 -4.36 -23.94 25.02
C VAL A 211 -4.91 -23.17 23.83
N ALA A 212 -6.13 -22.64 23.98
CA ALA A 212 -6.78 -21.82 22.96
C ALA A 212 -6.16 -20.42 22.90
N VAL A 213 -5.40 -20.13 21.83
CA VAL A 213 -4.78 -18.81 21.61
C VAL A 213 -5.59 -18.01 20.59
N THR A 214 -6.26 -16.94 21.01
CA THR A 214 -7.03 -16.03 20.14
C THR A 214 -6.44 -14.62 20.14
N ASN A 215 -6.72 -13.82 19.10
CA ASN A 215 -6.35 -12.42 19.02
C ASN A 215 -7.61 -11.55 18.90
N THR A 216 -7.69 -10.50 19.72
CA THR A 216 -8.80 -9.55 19.71
C THR A 216 -8.29 -8.13 19.94
N ALA A 217 -9.12 -7.12 19.65
CA ALA A 217 -8.82 -5.74 19.99
C ALA A 217 -8.90 -5.54 21.52
N ILE A 218 -8.16 -4.57 22.06
CA ILE A 218 -8.13 -4.30 23.52
C ILE A 218 -9.54 -4.00 24.07
N SER A 219 -10.40 -3.38 23.27
CA SER A 219 -11.80 -3.08 23.63
C SER A 219 -12.73 -4.30 23.62
N GLU A 220 -12.29 -5.41 23.04
CA GLU A 220 -13.08 -6.63 22.79
C GLU A 220 -12.44 -7.85 23.47
N ILE A 221 -11.66 -7.63 24.53
CA ILE A 221 -11.09 -8.70 25.34
C ILE A 221 -12.22 -9.39 26.11
N PRO A 222 -12.41 -10.72 25.96
CA PRO A 222 -13.39 -11.47 26.74
C PRO A 222 -13.10 -11.38 28.25
N GLN A 223 -14.14 -11.26 29.07
CA GLN A 223 -13.98 -11.13 30.52
C GLN A 223 -13.57 -12.44 31.21
N ASP A 224 -13.73 -13.57 30.52
CA ASP A 224 -13.31 -14.92 30.88
C ASP A 224 -11.89 -15.25 30.41
N ALA A 225 -11.13 -14.27 29.90
CA ALA A 225 -9.74 -14.49 29.50
C ALA A 225 -8.85 -14.73 30.73
N ASP A 226 -8.15 -15.87 30.77
CA ASP A 226 -7.21 -16.19 31.85
C ASP A 226 -5.90 -15.39 31.74
N ILE A 227 -5.36 -15.27 30.52
CA ILE A 227 -4.07 -14.62 30.25
C ILE A 227 -4.19 -13.67 29.05
N VAL A 228 -3.76 -12.42 29.24
CA VAL A 228 -3.77 -11.34 28.24
C VAL A 228 -2.35 -10.87 27.97
N ILE A 229 -1.90 -10.98 26.71
CA ILE A 229 -0.56 -10.57 26.28
C ILE A 229 -0.66 -9.30 25.44
N THR A 230 0.04 -8.23 25.85
CA THR A 230 0.02 -6.94 25.15
C THR A 230 1.39 -6.28 25.11
N GLN A 231 1.57 -5.31 24.21
CA GLN A 231 2.76 -4.45 24.28
C GLN A 231 2.76 -3.64 25.56
N LYS A 232 3.95 -3.37 26.10
CA LYS A 232 4.15 -2.56 27.32
C LYS A 232 3.40 -1.22 27.31
N THR A 233 3.29 -0.58 26.14
CA THR A 233 2.56 0.70 25.97
C THR A 233 1.05 0.57 26.07
N LEU A 234 0.50 -0.65 25.99
CA LEU A 234 -0.93 -0.93 25.93
C LEU A 234 -1.44 -1.77 27.11
N THR A 235 -0.55 -2.22 27.99
CA THR A 235 -0.90 -3.08 29.13
C THR A 235 -1.83 -2.37 30.12
N ASP A 236 -1.61 -1.08 30.41
CA ASP A 236 -2.46 -0.34 31.35
C ASP A 236 -3.90 -0.23 30.85
N ARG A 237 -4.07 -0.14 29.52
CA ARG A 237 -5.39 -0.13 28.88
C ARG A 237 -6.04 -1.51 28.85
N ALA A 238 -5.26 -2.58 28.78
CA ALA A 238 -5.80 -3.93 28.87
C ALA A 238 -6.26 -4.27 30.29
N LYS A 239 -5.51 -3.83 31.32
CA LYS A 239 -5.87 -4.00 32.74
C LYS A 239 -7.18 -3.32 33.10
N SER A 240 -7.50 -2.18 32.48
CA SER A 240 -8.77 -1.48 32.74
C SER A 240 -9.98 -2.17 32.11
N VAL A 241 -9.80 -2.98 31.07
CA VAL A 241 -10.88 -3.71 30.39
C VAL A 241 -11.10 -5.09 30.99
N ALA A 242 -10.01 -5.82 31.31
CA ALA A 242 -10.04 -7.16 31.87
C ALA A 242 -9.19 -7.23 33.15
N PRO A 243 -9.64 -6.69 34.29
CA PRO A 243 -8.85 -6.66 35.52
C PRO A 243 -8.63 -8.03 36.16
N ASN A 244 -9.46 -9.02 35.82
CA ASN A 244 -9.41 -10.37 36.38
C ASN A 244 -8.42 -11.30 35.66
N ALA A 245 -7.94 -10.90 34.48
CA ALA A 245 -6.99 -11.69 33.70
C ALA A 245 -5.55 -11.45 34.16
N GLU A 246 -4.67 -12.43 33.98
CA GLU A 246 -3.23 -12.24 34.14
C GLU A 246 -2.67 -11.44 32.95
N HIS A 247 -2.01 -10.31 33.20
CA HIS A 247 -1.47 -9.45 32.13
C HIS A 247 0.03 -9.63 31.97
N ILE A 248 0.46 -10.03 30.76
CA ILE A 248 1.86 -10.17 30.38
C ILE A 248 2.21 -9.06 29.38
N SER A 249 3.17 -8.23 29.78
CA SER A 249 3.72 -7.16 28.94
C SER A 249 4.91 -7.66 28.13
N ILE A 250 4.89 -7.44 26.83
CA ILE A 250 6.02 -7.74 25.93
C ILE A 250 6.53 -6.48 25.24
N ASP A 251 7.83 -6.45 24.95
CA ASP A 251 8.45 -5.34 24.20
C ASP A 251 8.40 -5.59 22.68
N ASN A 252 8.53 -6.85 22.22
CA ASN A 252 8.52 -7.19 20.80
C ASN A 252 7.91 -8.57 20.52
N PHE A 253 6.92 -8.63 19.64
CA PHE A 253 6.21 -9.87 19.29
C PHE A 253 7.09 -10.93 18.61
N LEU A 254 8.22 -10.55 18.01
CA LEU A 254 9.08 -11.47 17.26
C LEU A 254 10.11 -12.20 18.13
N LYS A 255 10.61 -11.56 19.20
CA LYS A 255 11.67 -12.09 20.07
C LYS A 255 11.45 -11.56 21.48
N SER A 256 10.68 -12.31 22.25
CA SER A 256 10.37 -11.99 23.63
C SER A 256 10.64 -13.24 24.49
N PRO A 257 11.58 -13.19 25.45
CA PRO A 257 11.84 -14.31 26.36
C PRO A 257 10.60 -14.66 27.22
N GLU A 258 9.67 -13.72 27.35
CA GLU A 258 8.41 -13.90 28.08
C GLU A 258 7.54 -14.99 27.46
N TYR A 259 7.61 -15.19 26.14
CA TYR A 259 6.87 -16.29 25.49
C TYR A 259 7.43 -17.66 25.86
N GLU A 260 8.75 -17.77 26.05
CA GLU A 260 9.38 -19.04 26.40
C GLU A 260 9.13 -19.36 27.87
N ALA A 261 9.24 -18.38 28.75
CA ALA A 261 8.88 -18.50 30.16
C ALA A 261 7.40 -18.90 30.35
N LEU A 262 6.48 -18.31 29.56
CA LEU A 262 5.06 -18.66 29.62
C LEU A 262 4.79 -20.10 29.15
N VAL A 263 5.41 -20.51 28.04
CA VAL A 263 5.27 -21.88 27.53
C VAL A 263 5.83 -22.89 28.52
N GLU A 264 6.96 -22.60 29.15
CA GLU A 264 7.58 -23.47 30.16
C GLU A 264 6.72 -23.57 31.43
N ARG A 265 6.16 -22.46 31.91
CA ARG A 265 5.23 -22.45 33.05
C ARG A 265 3.95 -23.23 32.77
N LEU A 266 3.33 -23.03 31.61
CA LEU A 266 2.11 -23.77 31.26
C LEU A 266 2.39 -25.25 31.00
N LYS A 267 3.62 -25.60 30.65
CA LYS A 267 4.06 -27.00 30.53
C LYS A 267 4.28 -27.66 31.89
N SER A 268 4.68 -26.91 32.94
CA SER A 268 4.80 -27.47 34.29
C SER A 268 3.45 -27.65 34.99
N ASP A 269 2.44 -26.89 34.57
CA ASP A 269 1.07 -26.96 35.10
C ASP A 269 0.15 -27.95 34.35
N SER A 270 0.65 -28.59 33.28
CA SER A 270 -0.06 -29.61 32.47
C SER A 270 0.32 -31.04 32.82
#